data_AF-A1D7B4-F1
#
_entry.id   AF-A1D7B4-F1
#
_cell.length_a   1.000
_cell.length_b   1.000
_cell.length_c   1.000
_cell.angle_alpha   90.00
_cell.angle_beta   90.00
_cell.angle_gamma   90.00
#
_symmetry.space_group_name_H-M   'P 1'
#
loop_
_entity.id
_entity.type
_entity.pdbx_description
1 polymer ?
#
loop_
_entity_poly.entity_id
_entity_poly.type
_entity_poly.pdbx_seq_one_letter_code
_entity_poly.pdbx_strand_id
1 'polypeptide(L)'
;MASPAHCIYCFECLAASYKRHEPIDLAAVEELWERYEQSKKPASLQDINNTVSQRDSADLGREVVVEEEEEDDDDDADEELDTTQRSSMKSKSSRPHSIKLPSVSRLQSQLSSDSSSVSTTPSVMSTNSSRSILSSSTAATTPISESTQPEMAEMRQQRLKNQRYPLFVTWNTLSKNGHKSLRGCIGTFDAQELAEGLRAYALTSAFEDSRFTPIPQSLLPSLSCSLTLLGSFEPCTNALDWILGVHGIRISFIHRGRRYGATYLPDVALEQGWTKEETLESLMRKAGWDGVTTGGVARRLLRGSSNSGHSGSSKPWEQVSDFRVVKYQGLKASASYAEWQEWREWVMSVKDGSAELLCPTT
;
A
#
# COMPACT_ATOMS: atom_id res chain seq x y z
N MET A 1 -3.72 -4.87 -12.04
CA MET A 1 -2.80 -4.16 -11.12
C MET A 1 -3.49 -2.88 -10.65
N ALA A 2 -3.11 -2.30 -9.52
CA ALA A 2 -3.59 -0.95 -9.19
C ALA A 2 -3.01 0.05 -10.20
N SER A 3 -3.81 0.99 -10.68
CA SER A 3 -3.41 2.00 -11.67
C SER A 3 -3.76 3.41 -11.19
N PRO A 4 -3.14 4.46 -11.75
CA PRO A 4 -3.57 5.84 -11.52
C PRO A 4 -5.05 6.07 -11.87
N ALA A 5 -5.58 5.42 -12.92
CA ALA A 5 -6.99 5.50 -13.30
C ALA A 5 -7.95 5.14 -12.15
N HIS A 6 -7.61 4.13 -11.34
CA HIS A 6 -8.42 3.80 -10.16
C HIS A 6 -8.42 4.94 -9.12
N CYS A 7 -7.30 5.65 -8.96
CA CYS A 7 -7.22 6.81 -8.06
C CYS A 7 -8.01 7.99 -8.62
N ILE A 8 -8.00 8.20 -9.94
CA ILE A 8 -8.85 9.18 -10.64
C ILE A 8 -10.33 8.85 -10.42
N TYR A 9 -10.73 7.59 -10.52
CA TYR A 9 -12.09 7.15 -10.23
C TYR A 9 -12.51 7.44 -8.78
N CYS A 10 -11.62 7.22 -7.80
CA CYS A 10 -11.87 7.61 -6.41
C CYS A 10 -12.11 9.12 -6.27
N PHE A 11 -11.35 9.96 -6.99
CA PHE A 11 -11.59 11.40 -7.04
C PHE A 11 -12.92 11.76 -7.69
N GLU A 12 -13.30 11.12 -8.81
CA GLU A 12 -14.62 11.32 -9.42
C GLU A 12 -15.74 10.97 -8.44
N CYS A 13 -15.65 9.83 -7.74
CA CYS A 13 -16.62 9.45 -6.71
C CYS A 13 -16.72 10.52 -5.61
N LEU A 14 -15.57 10.99 -5.10
CA LEU A 14 -15.53 12.01 -4.05
C LEU A 14 -16.10 13.36 -4.55
N ALA A 15 -15.70 13.81 -5.73
CA ALA A 15 -16.16 15.06 -6.32
C ALA A 15 -17.66 15.04 -6.65
N ALA A 16 -18.16 13.92 -7.20
CA ALA A 16 -19.57 13.72 -7.50
C ALA A 16 -20.43 13.73 -6.22
N SER A 17 -19.91 13.20 -5.11
CA SER A 17 -20.62 13.20 -3.82
C SER A 17 -20.96 14.60 -3.31
N TYR A 18 -20.06 15.59 -3.48
CA TYR A 18 -20.35 16.98 -3.10
C TYR A 18 -21.39 17.64 -4.00
N LYS A 19 -21.43 17.24 -5.28
CA LYS A 19 -22.40 17.76 -6.26
C LYS A 19 -23.72 16.98 -6.27
N ARG A 20 -23.83 15.89 -5.49
CA ARG A 20 -24.97 14.95 -5.46
C ARG A 20 -25.29 14.34 -6.84
N HIS A 21 -24.26 14.04 -7.61
CA HIS A 21 -24.38 13.34 -8.89
C HIS A 21 -23.82 11.93 -8.80
N GLU A 22 -24.22 11.08 -9.74
CA GLU A 22 -23.59 9.78 -9.97
C GLU A 22 -22.21 10.01 -10.62
N PRO A 23 -21.13 9.37 -10.13
CA PRO A 23 -19.85 9.40 -10.81
C PRO A 23 -19.91 8.61 -12.13
N ILE A 24 -19.06 8.99 -13.07
CA ILE A 24 -18.79 8.21 -14.30
C ILE A 24 -18.34 6.79 -13.95
N ASP A 25 -18.69 5.80 -14.78
CA ASP A 25 -18.29 4.40 -14.58
C ASP A 25 -16.76 4.20 -14.60
N LEU A 26 -16.29 3.27 -13.76
CA LEU A 26 -14.86 2.94 -13.65
C LEU A 26 -14.25 2.57 -15.02
N ALA A 27 -14.96 1.75 -15.81
CA ALA A 27 -14.47 1.32 -17.12
C ALA A 27 -14.28 2.51 -18.09
N ALA A 28 -15.17 3.51 -18.03
CA ALA A 28 -15.04 4.71 -18.84
C ALA A 28 -13.86 5.58 -18.35
N VAL A 29 -13.62 5.67 -17.03
CA VAL A 29 -12.44 6.34 -16.49
C VAL A 29 -11.15 5.65 -16.94
N GLU A 30 -11.08 4.32 -16.91
CA GLU A 30 -9.91 3.56 -17.38
C GLU A 30 -9.63 3.82 -18.87
N GLU A 31 -10.65 3.79 -19.71
CA GLU A 31 -10.53 4.04 -21.15
C GLU A 31 -10.09 5.49 -21.44
N LEU A 32 -10.71 6.47 -20.79
CA LEU A 32 -10.36 7.89 -20.93
C LEU A 32 -8.95 8.17 -20.42
N TRP A 33 -8.55 7.54 -19.31
CA TRP A 33 -7.19 7.65 -18.78
C TRP A 33 -6.15 7.08 -19.74
N GLU A 34 -6.43 5.92 -20.37
CA GLU A 34 -5.54 5.34 -21.35
C GLU A 34 -5.37 6.27 -22.58
N ARG A 35 -6.47 6.82 -23.10
CA ARG A 35 -6.43 7.80 -24.20
C ARG A 35 -5.64 9.06 -23.82
N TYR A 36 -5.83 9.57 -22.60
CA TYR A 36 -5.09 10.72 -22.08
C TYR A 36 -3.58 10.44 -22.02
N GLU A 37 -3.16 9.29 -21.48
CA GLU A 37 -1.75 8.89 -21.44
C GLU A 37 -1.16 8.69 -22.85
N GLN A 38 -1.94 8.18 -23.80
CA GLN A 38 -1.52 8.10 -25.21
C GLN A 38 -1.33 9.49 -25.84
N SER A 39 -2.13 10.50 -25.46
CA SER A 39 -2.00 11.88 -25.95
C SER A 39 -0.75 12.60 -25.44
N LYS A 40 -0.22 12.20 -24.28
CA LYS A 40 1.06 12.71 -23.74
C LYS A 40 2.28 12.15 -24.48
N LYS A 41 2.22 10.90 -24.94
CA LYS A 41 3.35 10.22 -25.62
C LYS A 41 3.87 10.96 -26.87
N PRO A 42 3.05 11.51 -27.79
CA PRO A 42 3.56 12.24 -28.95
C PRO A 42 4.20 13.59 -28.60
N ALA A 43 3.90 14.19 -27.43
CA ALA A 43 4.59 15.40 -26.98
C ALA A 43 6.07 15.14 -26.65
N SER A 44 6.40 13.94 -26.13
CA SER A 44 7.78 13.59 -25.76
C SER A 44 8.74 13.33 -26.93
N LEU A 45 8.23 13.16 -28.17
CA LEU A 45 9.07 12.99 -29.37
C LEU A 45 9.33 14.31 -30.12
N GLN A 46 8.55 15.37 -29.83
CA GLN A 46 8.73 16.67 -30.49
C GLN A 46 9.91 17.47 -29.90
N ASP A 47 10.30 17.20 -28.64
CA ASP A 47 11.46 17.83 -28.01
C ASP A 47 12.81 17.32 -28.55
N ILE A 48 12.84 16.11 -29.11
CA ILE A 48 14.07 15.52 -29.69
C ILE A 48 14.34 16.11 -31.09
N ASN A 49 13.30 16.36 -31.88
CA ASN A 49 13.44 16.91 -33.23
C ASN A 49 13.84 18.39 -33.25
N ASN A 50 13.58 19.15 -32.19
CA ASN A 50 13.99 20.57 -32.13
C ASN A 50 15.47 20.75 -31.73
N THR A 51 16.15 19.70 -31.27
CA THR A 51 17.57 19.78 -30.87
C THR A 51 18.52 19.41 -32.03
N VAL A 52 18.01 18.83 -33.12
CA VAL A 52 18.81 18.29 -34.25
C VAL A 52 18.79 19.19 -35.50
N SER A 53 18.19 20.39 -35.45
CA SER A 53 18.11 21.31 -36.61
C SER A 53 18.97 22.58 -36.49
N GLN A 54 19.89 22.66 -35.53
CA GLN A 54 20.85 23.79 -35.42
C GLN A 54 22.31 23.33 -35.24
N ARG A 55 22.76 22.32 -35.98
CA ARG A 55 24.20 22.06 -36.15
C ARG A 55 24.45 21.48 -37.52
N ASP A 56 24.57 22.34 -38.52
CA ASP A 56 25.30 22.03 -39.76
C ASP A 56 25.47 23.32 -40.58
N SER A 57 26.47 24.14 -40.26
CA SER A 57 27.20 24.92 -41.27
C SER A 57 28.54 25.44 -40.75
N ALA A 58 29.61 25.08 -41.49
CA ALA A 58 30.94 25.67 -41.55
C ALA A 58 31.94 25.37 -40.41
N ASP A 59 33.23 25.20 -40.64
CA ASP A 59 34.12 24.86 -41.76
C ASP A 59 35.52 24.83 -41.11
N LEU A 60 36.47 24.19 -41.78
CA LEU A 60 37.73 23.62 -41.33
C LEU A 60 38.79 24.60 -40.78
N GLY A 61 39.50 24.11 -39.74
CA GLY A 61 40.98 24.16 -39.68
C GLY A 61 41.64 25.20 -38.77
N ARG A 62 42.16 24.76 -37.61
CA ARG A 62 43.50 25.17 -37.12
C ARG A 62 44.02 24.27 -35.98
N GLU A 63 45.31 23.98 -36.08
CA GLU A 63 46.14 23.16 -35.19
C GLU A 63 46.32 23.69 -33.75
N VAL A 64 46.50 22.72 -32.84
CA VAL A 64 47.46 22.63 -31.71
C VAL A 64 47.58 23.84 -30.77
N VAL A 65 47.28 23.65 -29.48
CA VAL A 65 48.24 23.73 -28.35
C VAL A 65 47.68 22.90 -27.18
N VAL A 66 48.51 21.99 -26.67
CA VAL A 66 48.36 21.27 -25.40
C VAL A 66 49.07 22.13 -24.35
N GLU A 67 48.38 22.51 -23.29
CA GLU A 67 49.01 23.04 -22.07
C GLU A 67 48.50 22.22 -20.89
N GLU A 68 49.45 21.52 -20.29
CA GLU A 68 49.41 20.80 -19.03
C GLU A 68 49.55 21.82 -17.90
N GLU A 69 48.75 21.70 -16.85
CA GLU A 69 49.10 22.25 -15.54
C GLU A 69 48.89 21.13 -14.51
N GLU A 70 50.03 20.63 -14.00
CA GLU A 70 50.17 19.84 -12.78
C GLU A 70 50.28 20.75 -11.55
N GLU A 71 50.41 20.11 -10.38
CA GLU A 71 50.93 20.63 -9.09
C GLU A 71 49.89 21.36 -8.21
N ASP A 72 49.70 21.09 -6.90
CA ASP A 72 50.50 20.35 -5.92
C ASP A 72 49.64 19.87 -4.72
N ASP A 73 50.12 18.78 -4.10
CA ASP A 73 49.81 18.32 -2.74
C ASP A 73 50.40 19.27 -1.68
N ASP A 74 49.77 19.39 -0.51
CA ASP A 74 50.47 19.69 0.74
C ASP A 74 49.70 19.14 1.94
N ASP A 75 50.31 18.14 2.58
CA ASP A 75 50.00 17.58 3.90
C ASP A 75 50.86 18.26 4.99
N ASP A 76 50.43 18.05 6.24
CA ASP A 76 51.23 17.96 7.48
C ASP A 76 51.46 19.16 8.44
N ALA A 77 50.92 18.92 9.66
CA ALA A 77 51.63 18.78 10.94
C ALA A 77 51.79 19.97 11.93
N ASP A 78 51.22 19.71 13.11
CA ASP A 78 51.77 19.80 14.48
C ASP A 78 52.44 21.06 15.03
N GLU A 79 51.90 21.57 16.15
CA GLU A 79 52.71 22.04 17.29
C GLU A 79 52.08 21.62 18.64
N GLU A 80 52.95 21.12 19.53
CA GLU A 80 52.72 20.64 20.90
C GLU A 80 53.74 21.30 21.86
N LEU A 81 53.51 21.16 23.18
CA LEU A 81 54.30 21.59 24.39
C LEU A 81 54.06 23.02 24.92
N ASP A 82 54.04 23.32 26.23
CA ASP A 82 53.98 22.63 27.55
C ASP A 82 53.86 23.81 28.58
N THR A 83 53.08 23.84 29.65
CA THR A 83 53.47 23.33 30.98
C THR A 83 52.45 23.73 32.05
N THR A 84 52.19 22.74 32.90
CA THR A 84 51.47 22.60 34.18
C THR A 84 51.36 23.76 35.20
N GLN A 85 50.19 23.85 35.89
CA GLN A 85 50.06 23.75 37.37
C GLN A 85 48.59 23.60 37.86
N ARG A 86 48.21 22.34 38.15
CA ARG A 86 47.53 21.81 39.36
C ARG A 86 46.29 22.53 39.97
N SER A 87 45.11 21.92 39.86
CA SER A 87 44.42 21.24 40.99
C SER A 87 43.00 20.69 40.63
N SER A 88 42.70 19.54 41.24
CA SER A 88 41.52 18.67 41.19
C SER A 88 40.13 19.30 40.97
N MET A 89 39.26 18.64 40.19
CA MET A 89 38.14 17.80 40.69
C MET A 89 37.21 17.28 39.55
N LYS A 90 37.09 15.95 39.51
CA LYS A 90 35.98 15.08 39.06
C LYS A 90 35.08 15.51 37.87
N SER A 91 35.17 14.65 36.85
CA SER A 91 34.39 14.57 35.62
C SER A 91 32.87 14.39 35.77
N LYS A 92 32.11 14.96 34.82
CA LYS A 92 30.90 14.39 34.19
C LYS A 92 30.58 15.16 32.91
N SER A 93 30.82 14.51 31.77
CA SER A 93 30.50 14.99 30.41
C SER A 93 29.01 14.79 30.12
N SER A 94 28.36 15.83 29.61
CA SER A 94 27.02 15.84 29.04
C SER A 94 27.09 15.68 27.51
N ARG A 95 26.31 14.73 26.97
CA ARG A 95 25.97 14.61 25.53
C ARG A 95 24.45 14.81 25.36
N PRO A 96 23.98 15.22 24.16
CA PRO A 96 22.71 15.93 23.99
C PRO A 96 21.48 15.02 23.90
N HIS A 97 20.33 15.65 24.13
CA HIS A 97 19.01 15.08 24.35
C HIS A 97 18.42 14.34 23.14
N SER A 98 18.06 13.07 23.34
CA SER A 98 17.09 12.35 22.50
C SER A 98 15.67 12.60 23.00
N ILE A 99 14.78 12.94 22.07
CA ILE A 99 13.35 13.17 22.32
C ILE A 99 12.69 11.81 22.58
N LYS A 100 12.21 11.59 23.82
CA LYS A 100 11.35 10.45 24.20
C LYS A 100 9.89 10.85 24.02
N LEU A 101 9.13 10.10 23.22
CA LEU A 101 7.66 10.14 23.24
C LEU A 101 7.13 9.31 24.42
N PRO A 102 6.01 9.71 25.05
CA PRO A 102 5.55 9.12 26.30
C PRO A 102 4.92 7.73 26.11
N SER A 103 5.17 6.88 27.09
CA SER A 103 4.61 5.53 27.23
C SER A 103 3.14 5.59 27.63
N VAL A 104 2.29 4.89 26.90
CA VAL A 104 0.86 4.75 27.22
C VAL A 104 0.70 3.81 28.41
N SER A 105 0.59 4.38 29.61
CA SER A 105 0.14 3.66 30.80
C SER A 105 -1.38 3.72 30.92
N ARG A 106 -1.93 2.52 30.85
CA ARG A 106 -3.29 2.04 31.08
C ARG A 106 -4.02 2.74 32.25
N LEU A 107 -5.25 3.20 32.01
CA LEU A 107 -6.25 3.47 33.05
C LEU A 107 -7.35 2.40 32.98
N GLN A 108 -7.60 1.78 34.14
CA GLN A 108 -8.74 0.91 34.43
C GLN A 108 -9.83 1.70 35.18
N SER A 109 -11.08 1.30 34.93
CA SER A 109 -12.36 1.67 35.59
C SER A 109 -12.84 3.09 35.32
N GLN A 110 -14.06 3.32 34.79
CA GLN A 110 -15.38 2.98 35.33
C GLN A 110 -16.44 2.73 34.24
N LEU A 111 -17.48 1.95 34.61
CA LEU A 111 -18.55 1.39 33.79
C LEU A 111 -19.61 2.42 33.36
N SER A 112 -20.10 2.33 32.12
CA SER A 112 -21.51 2.53 31.68
C SER A 112 -21.65 2.25 30.17
N SER A 113 -22.85 1.88 29.75
CA SER A 113 -23.22 0.95 28.67
C SER A 113 -23.16 1.44 27.21
N ASP A 114 -23.30 0.46 26.31
CA ASP A 114 -23.71 0.50 24.90
C ASP A 114 -22.63 0.99 23.91
N SER A 115 -22.19 0.27 22.87
CA SER A 115 -22.86 -0.68 21.96
C SER A 115 -21.82 -1.59 21.28
N SER A 116 -22.06 -2.90 21.24
CA SER A 116 -21.19 -3.90 20.61
C SER A 116 -21.61 -4.21 19.16
N SER A 117 -20.71 -3.98 18.20
CA SER A 117 -20.83 -4.57 16.85
C SER A 117 -19.82 -5.72 16.73
N VAL A 118 -20.30 -6.91 17.09
CA VAL A 118 -19.58 -8.18 16.96
C VAL A 118 -19.94 -8.77 15.61
N SER A 119 -19.01 -8.76 14.65
CA SER A 119 -19.25 -9.38 13.34
C SER A 119 -19.02 -10.90 13.42
N THR A 120 -20.08 -11.65 13.68
CA THR A 120 -20.15 -13.10 13.50
C THR A 120 -20.32 -13.45 12.03
N THR A 121 -19.40 -14.25 11.48
CA THR A 121 -19.53 -14.86 10.15
C THR A 121 -20.31 -16.19 10.26
N PRO A 122 -21.35 -16.43 9.44
CA PRO A 122 -21.91 -17.76 9.29
C PRO A 122 -21.14 -18.55 8.22
N SER A 123 -20.85 -19.82 8.52
CA SER A 123 -20.25 -20.78 7.60
C SER A 123 -21.37 -21.56 6.90
N VAL A 124 -21.43 -21.51 5.57
CA VAL A 124 -22.27 -22.43 4.77
C VAL A 124 -21.39 -23.54 4.19
N MET A 125 -21.81 -24.77 4.44
CA MET A 125 -21.22 -25.98 3.89
C MET A 125 -21.66 -26.17 2.44
N SER A 126 -20.73 -26.49 1.56
CA SER A 126 -21.06 -27.10 0.26
C SER A 126 -20.32 -28.42 0.12
N THR A 127 -21.15 -29.44 -0.05
CA THR A 127 -20.81 -30.85 -0.25
C THR A 127 -20.32 -31.12 -1.67
N ASN A 128 -19.19 -31.82 -1.76
CA ASN A 128 -18.78 -32.81 -2.76
C ASN A 128 -19.50 -32.85 -4.12
N SER A 129 -18.74 -32.73 -5.22
CA SER A 129 -18.71 -33.72 -6.32
C SER A 129 -17.63 -33.36 -7.35
N SER A 130 -16.50 -34.06 -7.30
CA SER A 130 -15.58 -34.19 -8.42
C SER A 130 -16.11 -35.27 -9.37
N ARG A 131 -16.54 -34.89 -10.58
CA ARG A 131 -16.74 -35.82 -11.70
C ARG A 131 -15.69 -35.50 -12.76
N SER A 132 -14.64 -36.31 -12.78
CA SER A 132 -13.69 -36.41 -13.87
C SER A 132 -14.34 -37.16 -15.04
N ILE A 133 -14.61 -36.47 -16.15
CA ILE A 133 -14.91 -37.11 -17.44
C ILE A 133 -13.68 -36.92 -18.33
N LEU A 134 -13.05 -38.04 -18.64
CA LEU A 134 -12.09 -38.21 -19.72
C LEU A 134 -12.82 -38.00 -21.05
N SER A 135 -12.32 -37.08 -21.88
CA SER A 135 -12.71 -37.03 -23.29
C SER A 135 -11.48 -36.93 -24.16
N SER A 136 -11.27 -38.03 -24.88
CA SER A 136 -10.23 -38.29 -25.85
C SER A 136 -10.26 -37.28 -26.99
N SER A 137 -9.06 -36.86 -27.40
CA SER A 137 -8.78 -36.12 -28.62
C SER A 137 -9.30 -36.86 -29.85
N THR A 138 -10.19 -36.23 -30.61
CA THR A 138 -10.40 -36.54 -32.03
C THR A 138 -10.36 -35.23 -32.80
N ALA A 139 -9.37 -35.13 -33.69
CA ALA A 139 -9.25 -34.06 -34.65
C ALA A 139 -10.34 -34.23 -35.72
N ALA A 140 -11.14 -33.19 -35.93
CA ALA A 140 -11.99 -33.07 -37.10
C ALA A 140 -11.92 -31.61 -37.60
N THR A 141 -11.39 -31.48 -38.80
CA THR A 141 -11.17 -30.24 -39.54
C THR A 141 -12.51 -29.73 -40.09
N THR A 142 -12.93 -28.53 -39.69
CA THR A 142 -13.97 -27.75 -40.36
C THR A 142 -13.50 -26.32 -40.53
N PRO A 143 -13.59 -25.71 -41.72
CA PRO A 143 -13.20 -24.32 -41.93
C PRO A 143 -14.34 -23.43 -41.42
N ILE A 144 -14.06 -22.57 -40.44
CA ILE A 144 -15.01 -21.55 -39.98
C ILE A 144 -14.39 -20.18 -40.18
N SER A 145 -15.19 -19.36 -40.86
CA SER A 145 -14.99 -18.03 -41.37
C SER A 145 -14.53 -16.99 -40.33
N GLU A 146 -13.83 -16.00 -40.83
CA GLU A 146 -13.50 -14.73 -40.17
C GLU A 146 -14.74 -14.07 -39.55
N SER A 147 -14.82 -14.02 -38.21
CA SER A 147 -15.47 -12.94 -37.43
C SER A 147 -15.43 -13.24 -35.92
N THR A 148 -14.31 -13.00 -35.23
CA THR A 148 -14.18 -13.23 -33.77
C THR A 148 -13.66 -12.02 -32.98
N GLN A 149 -13.74 -10.81 -33.54
CA GLN A 149 -13.30 -9.61 -32.82
C GLN A 149 -14.22 -9.10 -31.68
N PRO A 150 -15.56 -9.20 -31.73
CA PRO A 150 -16.40 -8.71 -30.63
C PRO A 150 -16.39 -9.62 -29.40
N GLU A 151 -16.41 -10.94 -29.60
CA GLU A 151 -16.60 -11.92 -28.52
C GLU A 151 -15.40 -12.01 -27.55
N MET A 152 -14.18 -11.82 -28.07
CA MET A 152 -12.95 -11.79 -27.27
C MET A 152 -12.80 -10.50 -26.44
N ALA A 153 -13.31 -9.37 -26.96
CA ALA A 153 -13.31 -8.08 -26.26
C ALA A 153 -14.33 -8.10 -25.11
N GLU A 154 -15.55 -8.58 -25.36
CA GLU A 154 -16.59 -8.75 -24.34
C GLU A 154 -16.16 -9.72 -23.23
N MET A 155 -15.54 -10.85 -23.58
CA MET A 155 -15.02 -11.82 -22.61
C MET A 155 -13.87 -11.25 -21.76
N ARG A 156 -12.98 -10.43 -22.35
CA ARG A 156 -11.95 -9.68 -21.61
C ARG A 156 -12.57 -8.66 -20.66
N GLN A 157 -13.57 -7.92 -21.12
CA GLN A 157 -14.24 -6.88 -20.34
C GLN A 157 -15.04 -7.49 -19.18
N GLN A 158 -15.66 -8.65 -19.36
CA GLN A 158 -16.26 -9.44 -18.28
C GLN A 158 -15.23 -9.99 -17.28
N ARG A 159 -14.05 -10.41 -17.76
CA ARG A 159 -12.96 -10.85 -16.87
C ARG A 159 -12.38 -9.73 -16.03
N LEU A 160 -12.38 -8.49 -16.54
CA LEU A 160 -11.96 -7.29 -15.81
C LEU A 160 -13.03 -6.87 -14.80
N LYS A 161 -14.32 -6.91 -15.17
CA LYS A 161 -15.46 -6.63 -14.26
C LYS A 161 -15.52 -7.57 -13.05
N ASN A 162 -15.14 -8.84 -13.21
CA ASN A 162 -15.20 -9.81 -12.12
C ASN A 162 -13.95 -9.85 -11.22
N GLN A 163 -13.01 -8.92 -11.36
CA GLN A 163 -11.84 -8.92 -10.49
C GLN A 163 -12.22 -8.42 -9.11
N ARG A 164 -12.02 -9.29 -8.11
CA ARG A 164 -12.28 -8.96 -6.70
C ARG A 164 -10.98 -8.83 -5.94
N TYR A 165 -10.84 -7.72 -5.21
CA TYR A 165 -9.65 -7.42 -4.44
C TYR A 165 -10.01 -6.93 -3.04
N PRO A 166 -9.31 -7.39 -1.99
CA PRO A 166 -9.22 -6.61 -0.77
C PRO A 166 -8.48 -5.31 -1.09
N LEU A 167 -8.95 -4.19 -0.56
CA LEU A 167 -8.46 -2.88 -0.96
C LEU A 167 -8.47 -1.89 0.19
N PHE A 168 -7.59 -0.90 0.10
CA PHE A 168 -7.49 0.24 1.01
C PHE A 168 -7.40 1.53 0.21
N VAL A 169 -8.29 2.47 0.49
CA VAL A 169 -8.25 3.83 -0.08
C VAL A 169 -7.74 4.77 0.99
N THR A 170 -6.75 5.58 0.62
CA THR A 170 -6.08 6.52 1.52
C THR A 170 -6.09 7.91 0.91
N TRP A 171 -6.62 8.88 1.64
CA TRP A 171 -6.53 10.30 1.34
C TRP A 171 -5.38 10.91 2.13
N ASN A 172 -4.51 11.66 1.45
CA ASN A 172 -3.46 12.46 2.08
C ASN A 172 -3.59 13.92 1.63
N THR A 173 -3.37 14.87 2.53
CA THR A 173 -3.12 16.27 2.15
C THR A 173 -1.66 16.46 1.75
N LEU A 174 -1.43 17.23 0.72
CA LEU A 174 -0.12 17.65 0.21
C LEU A 174 0.18 19.06 0.73
N SER A 175 1.28 19.19 1.47
CA SER A 175 1.85 20.50 1.81
C SER A 175 2.44 21.17 0.56
N LYS A 176 2.59 22.49 0.60
CA LYS A 176 3.31 23.26 -0.43
C LYS A 176 4.74 22.75 -0.65
N ASN A 177 5.32 22.14 0.37
CA ASN A 177 6.67 21.58 0.36
C ASN A 177 6.70 20.11 -0.13
N GLY A 178 5.60 19.58 -0.64
CA GLY A 178 5.49 18.20 -1.14
C GLY A 178 5.29 17.13 -0.07
N HIS A 179 5.29 17.48 1.23
CA HIS A 179 5.05 16.53 2.31
C HIS A 179 3.60 16.04 2.33
N LYS A 180 3.43 14.71 2.39
CA LYS A 180 2.14 14.03 2.55
C LYS A 180 1.78 13.93 4.04
N SER A 181 0.54 14.27 4.37
CA SER A 181 -0.05 14.05 5.70
C SER A 181 -1.35 13.26 5.56
N LEU A 182 -1.50 12.21 6.35
CA LEU A 182 -2.68 11.33 6.31
C LEU A 182 -3.94 12.10 6.68
N ARG A 183 -4.97 11.97 5.85
CA ARG A 183 -6.29 12.62 6.03
C ARG A 183 -7.45 11.65 6.17
N GLY A 184 -7.28 10.41 5.71
CA GLY A 184 -8.23 9.33 5.89
C GLY A 184 -7.69 8.04 5.28
N CYS A 185 -7.95 6.89 5.89
CA CYS A 185 -7.56 5.59 5.35
C CYS A 185 -8.50 4.51 5.87
N ILE A 186 -9.32 3.95 4.98
CA ILE A 186 -10.22 2.84 5.29
C ILE A 186 -10.12 1.81 4.15
N GLY A 187 -10.29 0.55 4.52
CA GLY A 187 -10.22 -0.57 3.59
C GLY A 187 -10.74 -1.86 4.21
N THR A 188 -10.58 -2.95 3.47
CA THR A 188 -11.01 -4.28 3.91
C THR A 188 -10.05 -5.36 3.43
N PHE A 189 -9.98 -6.43 4.22
CA PHE A 189 -9.29 -7.67 3.86
C PHE A 189 -10.19 -8.66 3.11
N ASP A 190 -11.49 -8.36 2.97
CA ASP A 190 -12.43 -9.15 2.18
C ASP A 190 -12.45 -8.68 0.73
N ALA A 191 -12.47 -9.62 -0.21
CA ALA A 191 -12.41 -9.29 -1.63
C ALA A 191 -13.69 -8.61 -2.12
N GLN A 192 -13.57 -7.35 -2.55
CA GLN A 192 -14.67 -6.53 -3.09
C GLN A 192 -14.61 -6.50 -4.61
N GLU A 193 -15.77 -6.35 -5.27
CA GLU A 193 -15.78 -5.94 -6.67
C GLU A 193 -15.07 -4.59 -6.80
N LEU A 194 -14.22 -4.45 -7.80
CA LEU A 194 -13.30 -3.32 -7.87
C LEU A 194 -14.03 -1.97 -7.94
N ALA A 195 -15.01 -1.80 -8.83
CA ALA A 195 -15.72 -0.53 -8.98
C ALA A 195 -16.52 -0.15 -7.71
N GLU A 196 -17.36 -1.06 -7.23
CA GLU A 196 -18.17 -0.86 -6.02
C GLU A 196 -17.29 -0.61 -4.80
N GLY A 197 -16.24 -1.41 -4.63
CA GLY A 197 -15.31 -1.30 -3.52
C GLY A 197 -14.52 0.02 -3.56
N LEU A 198 -14.02 0.45 -4.72
CA LEU A 198 -13.35 1.75 -4.84
C LEU A 198 -14.29 2.90 -4.48
N ARG A 199 -15.52 2.91 -5.01
CA ARG A 199 -16.53 3.93 -4.70
C ARG A 199 -16.84 3.97 -3.21
N ALA A 200 -17.19 2.83 -2.62
CA ALA A 200 -17.56 2.73 -1.20
C ALA A 200 -16.40 3.17 -0.30
N TYR A 201 -15.21 2.58 -0.46
CA TYR A 201 -14.09 2.86 0.42
C TYR A 201 -13.46 4.25 0.18
N ALA A 202 -13.58 4.84 -1.02
CA ALA A 202 -13.21 6.23 -1.24
C ALA A 202 -14.06 7.20 -0.43
N LEU A 203 -15.38 7.00 -0.38
CA LEU A 203 -16.29 7.84 0.39
C LEU A 203 -16.19 7.58 1.90
N THR A 204 -16.16 6.31 2.31
CA THR A 204 -15.99 5.95 3.73
C THR A 204 -14.67 6.48 4.28
N SER A 205 -13.55 6.37 3.55
CA SER A 205 -12.27 6.93 4.01
C SER A 205 -12.25 8.47 4.02
N ALA A 206 -13.08 9.14 3.23
CA ALA A 206 -13.18 10.60 3.21
C ALA A 206 -14.09 11.16 4.32
N PHE A 207 -15.16 10.43 4.68
CA PHE A 207 -16.23 10.97 5.51
C PHE A 207 -16.46 10.23 6.84
N GLU A 208 -16.09 8.95 6.92
CA GLU A 208 -16.44 8.07 8.04
C GLU A 208 -15.21 7.54 8.80
N ASP A 209 -14.00 7.98 8.44
CA ASP A 209 -12.81 7.68 9.24
C ASP A 209 -12.82 8.51 10.53
N SER A 210 -13.23 7.88 11.63
CA SER A 210 -13.43 8.53 12.94
C SER A 210 -12.19 9.21 13.54
N ARG A 211 -10.99 8.99 12.96
CA ARG A 211 -9.75 9.66 13.37
C ARG A 211 -9.65 11.08 12.83
N PHE A 212 -10.44 11.42 11.81
CA PHE A 212 -10.37 12.69 11.09
C PHE A 212 -11.76 13.29 10.94
N THR A 213 -11.83 14.62 10.80
CA THR A 213 -13.09 15.25 10.38
C THR A 213 -13.37 14.96 8.92
N PRO A 214 -14.65 14.82 8.51
CA PRO A 214 -15.03 14.63 7.12
C PRO A 214 -14.31 15.65 6.23
N ILE A 215 -13.74 15.19 5.11
CA ILE A 215 -13.06 16.06 4.17
C ILE A 215 -14.07 17.08 3.63
N PRO A 216 -13.81 18.41 3.71
CA PRO A 216 -14.64 19.39 3.03
C PRO A 216 -14.20 19.56 1.57
N GLN A 217 -15.12 20.00 0.72
CA GLN A 217 -14.86 20.26 -0.70
C GLN A 217 -13.67 21.22 -0.92
N SER A 218 -13.47 22.20 -0.03
CA SER A 218 -12.37 23.16 -0.10
C SER A 218 -10.98 22.53 0.04
N LEU A 219 -10.86 21.32 0.61
CA LEU A 219 -9.58 20.61 0.71
C LEU A 219 -9.21 19.86 -0.56
N LEU A 220 -10.14 19.61 -1.49
CA LEU A 220 -9.89 18.82 -2.70
C LEU A 220 -8.60 19.21 -3.43
N PRO A 221 -8.29 20.51 -3.67
CA PRO A 221 -7.08 20.92 -4.37
C PRO A 221 -5.76 20.51 -3.71
N SER A 222 -5.79 20.21 -2.41
CA SER A 222 -4.62 19.78 -1.65
C SER A 222 -4.52 18.26 -1.49
N LEU A 223 -5.45 17.47 -2.04
CA LEU A 223 -5.47 16.03 -1.79
C LEU A 223 -4.61 15.23 -2.77
N SER A 224 -4.18 14.07 -2.28
CA SER A 224 -3.75 12.93 -3.08
C SER A 224 -4.47 11.67 -2.62
N CYS A 225 -4.86 10.85 -3.58
CA CYS A 225 -5.42 9.53 -3.36
C CYS A 225 -4.31 8.49 -3.53
N SER A 226 -4.17 7.60 -2.56
CA SER A 226 -3.34 6.40 -2.66
C SER A 226 -4.23 5.17 -2.52
N LEU A 227 -4.16 4.28 -3.50
CA LEU A 227 -4.88 3.01 -3.52
C LEU A 227 -3.89 1.86 -3.27
N THR A 228 -4.28 0.94 -2.42
CA THR A 228 -3.59 -0.34 -2.26
C THR A 228 -4.55 -1.48 -2.55
N LEU A 229 -4.35 -2.20 -3.65
CA LEU A 229 -5.05 -3.46 -3.93
C LEU A 229 -4.21 -4.61 -3.40
N LEU A 230 -4.75 -5.41 -2.49
CA LEU A 230 -4.05 -6.57 -1.94
C LEU A 230 -4.17 -7.74 -2.92
N GLY A 231 -3.03 -8.28 -3.32
CA GLY A 231 -2.94 -9.38 -4.28
C GLY A 231 -1.80 -10.34 -3.94
N SER A 232 -1.62 -11.33 -4.81
CA SER A 232 -0.55 -12.33 -4.68
C SER A 232 -0.58 -13.07 -3.34
N PHE A 233 -1.77 -13.53 -2.92
CA PHE A 233 -1.92 -14.34 -1.71
C PHE A 233 -1.31 -15.72 -1.93
N GLU A 234 -0.13 -15.94 -1.36
CA GLU A 234 0.63 -17.16 -1.49
C GLU A 234 0.80 -17.83 -0.12
N PRO A 235 0.44 -19.11 0.04
CA PRO A 235 0.77 -19.86 1.23
C PRO A 235 2.30 -19.90 1.45
N CYS A 236 2.73 -19.59 2.66
CA CYS A 236 4.14 -19.71 3.04
C CYS A 236 4.51 -21.19 3.22
N THR A 237 5.71 -21.58 2.78
CA THR A 237 6.24 -22.94 2.98
C THR A 237 6.52 -23.26 4.45
N ASN A 238 6.90 -22.25 5.22
CA ASN A 238 7.05 -22.29 6.67
C ASN A 238 6.58 -20.97 7.27
N ALA A 239 6.41 -20.89 8.60
CA ALA A 239 5.87 -19.71 9.26
C ALA A 239 6.65 -18.40 8.97
N LEU A 240 7.94 -18.49 8.64
CA LEU A 240 8.87 -17.37 8.47
C LEU A 240 9.22 -17.08 6.99
N ASP A 241 8.60 -17.80 6.05
CA ASP A 241 8.78 -17.66 4.60
C ASP A 241 8.02 -16.43 4.07
N TRP A 242 8.49 -15.26 4.47
CA TRP A 242 8.04 -13.94 4.02
C TRP A 242 9.14 -12.91 4.30
N ILE A 243 9.06 -11.70 3.72
CA ILE A 243 10.13 -10.68 3.83
C ILE A 243 9.57 -9.47 4.57
N LEU A 244 10.26 -9.02 5.62
CA LEU A 244 9.90 -7.84 6.41
C LEU A 244 9.89 -6.59 5.52
N GLY A 245 8.89 -5.74 5.68
CA GLY A 245 8.72 -4.51 4.90
C GLY A 245 8.27 -4.72 3.45
N VAL A 246 8.24 -5.96 2.96
CA VAL A 246 7.83 -6.29 1.58
C VAL A 246 6.48 -7.00 1.57
N HIS A 247 6.32 -8.02 2.41
CA HIS A 247 5.12 -8.84 2.45
C HIS A 247 4.21 -8.46 3.61
N GLY A 248 2.91 -8.34 3.32
CA GLY A 248 1.88 -8.46 4.33
C GLY A 248 1.67 -9.94 4.65
N ILE A 249 1.17 -10.22 5.85
CA ILE A 249 0.98 -11.60 6.30
C ILE A 249 -0.40 -11.78 6.93
N ARG A 250 -1.07 -12.86 6.55
CA ARG A 250 -2.32 -13.33 7.14
C ARG A 250 -2.07 -14.68 7.80
N ILE A 251 -2.37 -14.77 9.09
CA ILE A 251 -2.29 -16.04 9.82
C ILE A 251 -3.68 -16.63 10.01
N SER A 252 -3.76 -17.96 10.05
CA SER A 252 -4.93 -18.67 10.53
C SER A 252 -4.50 -19.93 11.28
N PHE A 253 -5.16 -20.25 12.38
CA PHE A 253 -4.87 -21.44 13.17
C PHE A 253 -6.09 -21.86 13.99
N ILE A 254 -6.04 -23.07 14.55
CA ILE A 254 -7.07 -23.61 15.42
C ILE A 254 -6.48 -23.78 16.83
N HIS A 255 -7.18 -23.27 17.84
CA HIS A 255 -6.83 -23.46 19.23
C HIS A 255 -8.11 -23.73 20.05
N ARG A 256 -8.11 -24.80 20.87
CA ARG A 256 -9.27 -25.21 21.68
C ARG A 256 -10.58 -25.32 20.88
N GLY A 257 -10.50 -25.88 19.66
CA GLY A 257 -11.65 -26.06 18.77
C GLY A 257 -12.21 -24.77 18.14
N ARG A 258 -11.56 -23.61 18.34
CA ARG A 258 -11.94 -22.34 17.72
C ARG A 258 -10.91 -21.94 16.68
N ARG A 259 -11.37 -21.35 15.57
CA ARG A 259 -10.52 -20.81 14.51
C ARG A 259 -10.16 -19.36 14.83
N TYR A 260 -8.89 -19.05 14.69
CA TYR A 260 -8.31 -17.73 14.89
C TYR A 260 -7.69 -17.25 13.58
N GLY A 261 -7.69 -15.93 13.39
CA GLY A 261 -7.04 -15.31 12.24
C GLY A 261 -6.79 -13.82 12.46
N ALA A 262 -5.69 -13.34 11.91
CA ALA A 262 -5.32 -11.93 11.92
C ALA A 262 -4.48 -11.60 10.69
N THR A 263 -4.34 -10.32 10.39
CA THR A 263 -3.59 -9.84 9.24
C THR A 263 -2.81 -8.58 9.58
N TYR A 264 -1.58 -8.48 9.06
CA TYR A 264 -0.77 -7.27 9.09
C TYR A 264 -0.33 -6.85 7.69
N LEU A 265 -0.36 -5.54 7.46
CA LEU A 265 0.20 -4.91 6.27
C LEU A 265 1.74 -5.00 6.29
N PRO A 266 2.40 -4.89 5.12
CA PRO A 266 3.87 -4.99 5.01
C PRO A 266 4.64 -4.06 5.96
N ASP A 267 4.10 -2.85 6.17
CA ASP A 267 4.79 -1.75 6.85
C ASP A 267 4.76 -1.91 8.39
N VAL A 268 3.80 -2.66 8.95
CA VAL A 268 3.56 -2.75 10.41
C VAL A 268 4.77 -3.30 11.17
N ALA A 269 5.35 -4.40 10.70
CA ALA A 269 6.48 -5.02 11.38
C ALA A 269 7.72 -4.13 11.37
N LEU A 270 7.94 -3.42 10.26
CA LEU A 270 9.08 -2.52 10.06
C LEU A 270 8.96 -1.29 10.96
N GLU A 271 7.78 -0.66 11.00
CA GLU A 271 7.52 0.52 11.85
C GLU A 271 7.68 0.23 13.35
N GLN A 272 7.35 -0.99 13.78
CA GLN A 272 7.48 -1.41 15.17
C GLN A 272 8.88 -1.93 15.52
N GLY A 273 9.76 -2.12 14.52
CA GLY A 273 11.06 -2.74 14.71
C GLY A 273 10.98 -4.21 15.15
N TRP A 274 9.91 -4.92 14.77
CA TRP A 274 9.71 -6.32 15.12
C TRP A 274 10.46 -7.26 14.17
N THR A 275 11.04 -8.31 14.75
CA THR A 275 11.50 -9.50 14.01
C THR A 275 10.30 -10.28 13.44
N LYS A 276 10.57 -11.24 12.54
CA LYS A 276 9.50 -12.08 11.98
C LYS A 276 8.78 -12.90 13.05
N GLU A 277 9.54 -13.41 14.00
CA GLU A 277 9.05 -14.18 15.14
C GLU A 277 8.12 -13.35 16.03
N GLU A 278 8.57 -12.15 16.44
CA GLU A 278 7.78 -11.21 17.23
C GLU A 278 6.51 -10.77 16.50
N THR A 279 6.62 -10.57 15.18
CA THR A 279 5.46 -10.20 14.35
C THR A 279 4.39 -11.30 14.36
N LEU A 280 4.78 -12.57 14.22
CA LEU A 280 3.84 -13.69 14.25
C LEU A 280 3.20 -13.85 15.63
N GLU A 281 3.98 -13.73 16.71
CA GLU A 281 3.44 -13.80 18.07
C GLU A 281 2.45 -12.65 18.32
N SER A 282 2.80 -11.44 17.91
CA SER A 282 1.93 -10.27 17.97
C SER A 282 0.63 -10.49 17.17
N LEU A 283 0.72 -11.08 15.98
CA LEU A 283 -0.45 -11.46 15.18
C LEU A 283 -1.34 -12.49 15.87
N MET A 284 -0.75 -13.51 16.50
CA MET A 284 -1.52 -14.50 17.25
C MET A 284 -2.28 -13.82 18.38
N ARG A 285 -1.62 -12.93 19.15
CA ARG A 285 -2.28 -12.14 20.19
C ARG A 285 -3.37 -11.23 19.63
N LYS A 286 -3.14 -10.58 18.49
CA LYS A 286 -4.14 -9.77 17.77
C LYS A 286 -5.35 -10.60 17.32
N ALA A 287 -5.14 -11.87 16.95
CA ALA A 287 -6.22 -12.79 16.63
C ALA A 287 -7.07 -13.19 17.85
N GLY A 288 -6.62 -12.85 19.08
CA GLY A 288 -7.27 -13.22 20.33
C GLY A 288 -6.68 -14.45 21.01
N TRP A 289 -5.43 -14.81 20.69
CA TRP A 289 -4.72 -15.89 21.39
C TRP A 289 -3.91 -15.34 22.58
N ASP A 290 -4.27 -15.78 23.78
CA ASP A 290 -3.67 -15.28 25.04
C ASP A 290 -2.37 -16.00 25.44
N GLY A 291 -1.81 -16.82 24.55
CA GLY A 291 -0.65 -17.65 24.87
C GLY A 291 -1.01 -18.96 25.55
N VAL A 292 -0.01 -19.82 25.75
CA VAL A 292 -0.16 -20.94 26.68
C VAL A 292 -0.11 -20.40 28.10
N THR A 293 -1.29 -20.32 28.71
CA THR A 293 -1.43 -20.30 30.16
C THR A 293 -0.94 -21.63 30.71
N THR A 294 0.37 -21.78 30.89
CA THR A 294 0.98 -22.88 31.64
C THR A 294 0.66 -22.69 33.14
N GLY A 295 -0.60 -22.94 33.52
CA GLY A 295 -1.03 -23.10 34.90
C GLY A 295 -0.86 -21.90 35.82
N GLY A 296 -1.96 -21.17 36.04
CA GLY A 296 -2.17 -20.35 37.23
C GLY A 296 -1.45 -19.00 37.24
N VAL A 297 -2.24 -17.97 37.58
CA VAL A 297 -1.82 -16.61 37.92
C VAL A 297 -0.77 -16.50 39.06
N ALA A 298 -0.29 -17.62 39.60
CA ALA A 298 0.64 -17.66 40.73
C ALA A 298 2.13 -17.53 40.35
N ARG A 299 2.54 -17.71 39.09
CA ARG A 299 3.98 -17.71 38.73
C ARG A 299 4.53 -16.42 38.12
N ARG A 300 3.69 -15.43 37.80
CA ARG A 300 4.15 -14.17 37.18
C ARG A 300 4.80 -13.19 38.18
N LEU A 301 4.60 -13.38 39.48
CA LEU A 301 5.13 -12.49 40.52
C LEU A 301 6.48 -12.93 41.13
N LEU A 302 7.06 -14.06 40.70
CA LEU A 302 8.31 -14.59 41.27
C LEU A 302 9.50 -14.64 40.29
N ARG A 303 9.32 -14.20 39.04
CA ARG A 303 10.40 -14.24 38.05
C ARG A 303 10.95 -12.85 37.80
N GLY A 304 11.84 -12.44 38.70
CA GLY A 304 12.74 -11.32 38.49
C GLY A 304 13.54 -11.48 37.20
N SER A 305 13.98 -10.32 36.69
CA SER A 305 14.90 -10.13 35.58
C SER A 305 15.84 -11.32 35.38
N SER A 306 15.58 -12.11 34.35
CA SER A 306 16.55 -13.05 33.80
C SER A 306 16.49 -12.96 32.29
N ASN A 307 17.53 -12.33 31.74
CA ASN A 307 17.93 -12.38 30.36
C ASN A 307 18.16 -13.86 30.00
N SER A 308 17.17 -14.54 29.42
CA SER A 308 17.30 -15.95 29.03
C SER A 308 17.66 -16.02 27.54
N GLY A 309 18.94 -16.28 27.30
CA GLY A 309 19.46 -16.68 26.01
C GLY A 309 18.75 -17.92 25.45
N HIS A 310 18.83 -17.99 24.13
CA HIS A 310 18.34 -19.04 23.25
C HIS A 310 18.74 -20.45 23.73
N SER A 311 17.74 -21.28 24.07
CA SER A 311 17.74 -22.73 23.80
C SER A 311 16.41 -23.36 24.22
N GLY A 312 15.63 -23.88 23.26
CA GLY A 312 14.63 -24.94 23.49
C GLY A 312 13.16 -24.56 23.72
N SER A 313 12.72 -23.29 23.72
CA SER A 313 11.28 -23.00 23.78
C SER A 313 10.63 -23.20 22.42
N SER A 314 9.75 -24.21 22.29
CA SER A 314 8.91 -24.41 21.10
C SER A 314 8.21 -23.10 20.73
N LYS A 315 8.27 -22.75 19.44
CA LYS A 315 7.77 -21.46 18.95
C LYS A 315 6.26 -21.36 19.22
N PRO A 316 5.70 -20.16 19.49
CA PRO A 316 4.29 -20.01 19.84
C PRO A 316 3.30 -20.70 18.88
N TRP A 317 3.57 -20.63 17.58
CA TRP A 317 2.74 -21.24 16.53
C TRP A 317 2.88 -22.76 16.39
N GLU A 318 3.89 -23.38 17.00
CA GLU A 318 4.01 -24.85 17.07
C GLU A 318 3.05 -25.45 18.12
N GLN A 319 2.49 -24.61 18.99
CA GLN A 319 1.61 -25.01 20.09
C GLN A 319 0.12 -24.99 19.69
N VAL A 320 -0.18 -24.62 18.44
CA VAL A 320 -1.54 -24.55 17.89
C VAL A 320 -1.66 -25.47 16.69
N SER A 321 -2.86 -25.97 16.45
CA SER A 321 -3.13 -26.85 15.30
C SER A 321 -3.42 -26.05 14.03
N ASP A 322 -3.06 -26.62 12.88
CA ASP A 322 -3.34 -26.04 11.55
C ASP A 322 -2.86 -24.59 11.38
N PHE A 323 -1.67 -24.28 11.92
CA PHE A 323 -1.08 -22.95 11.74
C PHE A 323 -0.66 -22.73 10.30
N ARG A 324 -1.27 -21.74 9.66
CA ARG A 324 -0.99 -21.34 8.28
C ARG A 324 -0.63 -19.87 8.25
N VAL A 325 0.37 -19.55 7.44
CA VAL A 325 0.73 -18.18 7.08
C VAL A 325 0.54 -18.05 5.58
N VAL A 326 -0.11 -16.97 5.17
CA VAL A 326 -0.24 -16.55 3.78
C VAL A 326 0.45 -15.19 3.66
N LYS A 327 1.47 -15.11 2.81
CA LYS A 327 2.09 -13.83 2.43
C LYS A 327 1.31 -13.21 1.28
N TYR A 328 1.28 -11.89 1.22
CA TYR A 328 0.68 -11.16 0.12
C TYR A 328 1.41 -9.84 -0.10
N GLN A 329 1.17 -9.22 -1.25
CA GLN A 329 1.72 -7.93 -1.61
C GLN A 329 0.60 -6.93 -1.91
N GLY A 330 0.86 -5.67 -1.61
CA GLY A 330 -0.02 -4.57 -2.00
C GLY A 330 0.44 -4.00 -3.33
N LEU A 331 -0.42 -4.03 -4.35
CA LEU A 331 -0.23 -3.24 -5.55
C LEU A 331 -0.66 -1.81 -5.23
N LYS A 332 0.32 -0.90 -5.11
CA LYS A 332 0.10 0.49 -4.74
C LYS A 332 0.04 1.37 -5.99
N ALA A 333 -0.91 2.28 -6.05
CA ALA A 333 -0.97 3.37 -7.02
C ALA A 333 -1.36 4.66 -6.29
N SER A 334 -1.00 5.81 -6.85
CA SER A 334 -1.44 7.10 -6.31
C SER A 334 -1.65 8.11 -7.42
N ALA A 335 -2.55 9.06 -7.20
CA ALA A 335 -2.73 10.25 -8.03
C ALA A 335 -3.02 11.46 -7.12
N SER A 336 -2.56 12.63 -7.54
CA SER A 336 -2.86 13.92 -6.93
C SER A 336 -4.13 14.52 -7.52
N TYR A 337 -4.71 15.50 -6.82
CA TYR A 337 -5.81 16.29 -7.37
C TYR A 337 -5.41 17.03 -8.65
N ALA A 338 -4.15 17.49 -8.75
CA ALA A 338 -3.66 18.16 -9.94
C ALA A 338 -3.70 17.24 -11.18
N GLU A 339 -3.24 15.99 -11.04
CA GLU A 339 -3.33 14.99 -12.12
C GLU A 339 -4.79 14.67 -12.49
N TRP A 340 -5.68 14.59 -11.50
CA TRP A 340 -7.12 14.43 -11.75
C TRP A 340 -7.72 15.62 -12.49
N GLN A 341 -7.35 16.85 -12.11
CA GLN A 341 -7.86 18.06 -12.73
C GLN A 341 -7.35 18.19 -14.18
N GLU A 342 -6.06 17.95 -14.42
CA GLU A 342 -5.46 17.96 -15.75
C GLU A 342 -6.13 16.94 -16.69
N TRP A 343 -6.36 15.73 -16.19
CA TRP A 343 -7.13 14.72 -16.92
C TRP A 343 -8.55 15.19 -17.22
N ARG A 344 -9.25 15.77 -16.23
CA ARG A 344 -10.64 16.24 -16.41
C ARG A 344 -10.73 17.37 -17.44
N GLU A 345 -9.79 18.31 -17.41
CA GLU A 345 -9.66 19.40 -18.40
C GLU A 345 -9.38 18.84 -19.80
N TRP A 346 -8.50 17.85 -19.90
CA TRP A 346 -8.25 17.16 -21.17
C TRP A 346 -9.51 16.49 -21.70
N VAL A 347 -10.25 15.73 -20.89
CA VAL A 347 -11.52 15.08 -21.31
C VAL A 347 -12.52 16.12 -21.82
N MET A 348 -12.62 17.28 -21.15
CA MET A 348 -13.49 18.38 -21.59
C MET A 348 -13.03 19.03 -22.90
N SER A 349 -11.74 18.94 -23.25
CA SER A 349 -11.21 19.49 -24.51
C SER A 349 -11.46 18.59 -25.73
N VAL A 350 -11.68 17.28 -25.51
CA VAL A 350 -11.93 16.33 -26.59
C VAL A 350 -13.35 16.54 -27.14
N LYS A 351 -13.45 16.77 -28.46
CA LYS A 351 -14.72 17.00 -29.17
C LYS A 351 -15.38 15.70 -29.64
N ASP A 352 -15.44 14.69 -28.79
CA ASP A 352 -16.00 13.36 -29.09
C ASP A 352 -17.25 13.02 -28.25
N GLY A 353 -17.74 13.96 -27.45
CA GLY A 353 -18.87 13.76 -26.54
C GLY A 353 -18.48 13.22 -25.15
N SER A 354 -17.21 12.89 -24.90
CA SER A 354 -16.76 12.37 -23.59
C SER A 354 -17.00 13.34 -22.43
N ALA A 355 -17.09 14.65 -22.71
CA ALA A 355 -17.42 15.66 -21.71
C ALA A 355 -18.81 15.44 -21.07
N GLU A 356 -19.77 14.88 -21.81
CA GLU A 356 -21.13 14.58 -21.31
C GLU A 356 -21.11 13.49 -20.23
N LEU A 357 -20.12 12.59 -20.25
CA LEU A 357 -19.96 11.54 -19.24
C LEU A 357 -19.54 12.11 -17.87
N LEU A 358 -18.80 13.22 -17.85
CA LEU A 358 -18.33 13.86 -16.61
C LEU A 358 -19.35 14.82 -16.00
N CYS A 359 -20.23 15.36 -16.84
CA CYS A 359 -21.27 16.31 -16.49
C CYS A 359 -22.52 16.01 -17.33
N PRO A 360 -23.33 15.00 -16.96
CA PRO A 360 -24.58 14.72 -17.65
C PRO A 360 -25.45 15.97 -17.63
N THR A 361 -25.93 16.43 -18.79
CA THR A 361 -26.87 17.55 -18.84
C THR A 361 -28.16 17.06 -18.19
N THR A 362 -28.61 17.75 -17.14
CA THR A 362 -29.80 17.39 -16.35
C THR A 362 -31.08 17.79 -17.04
#